data_AF-A0A2V6T9X4-F1
#
_entry.id   AF-A0A2V6T9X4-F1
#
_cell.length_a   1.000
_cell.length_b   1.000
_cell.length_c   1.000
_cell.angle_alpha   90.00
_cell.angle_beta   90.00
_cell.angle_gamma   90.00
#
_symmetry.space_group_name_H-M   'P 1'
#
loop_
_entity.id
_entity.type
_entity.pdbx_description
1 polymer ?
#
loop_
_entity_poly.entity_id
_entity_poly.type
_entity_poly.pdbx_seq_one_letter_code
_entity_poly.pdbx_strand_id
1 'polypeptide(L)'
;MFNGRSAFLEVEDHPALKWGTRDFSVAAWVHTSAQSGDVIGDVISKFDSEARKGLHLGILTNTGVTSTTQPNYRNLHFGIDSERPAPRWNDCGRPGHAVLIASLKVSNNTLYASTLETGAGERGHLWRYEGDRHWVDLGNPIGCNVVNSVAEFDGALYCGIGRYMGAGSALGELPNRTPGGQVYRVEKDGRWIYCGHPGAEDATPEHVATIGYASGKADDVFALTVYRGHLYCASNHRRGAFVYEGGETWRYVGPDLRILSFTVYRGGLYALINGGPMYRYEDGSEWVYCGCPAGSTQTYGAVTVEGCLYAGTWPEGEVHRYDGGETWSALGRVGYEREIMGMALYNGKAYVGSLPMANVWRMDDERFTFMGTLDTASAPLRRVWAMAVYQGKLFAGTLPSGRVYSMEAGKMATWDSAFPTGWHHVAALRHEGMLRLYVDGAQVAVSTAFNSRDYDLSNNQPLKIGFGVNDYFDGLLSDLRIYHRPLEDSELTDLTMR
;
A
#
# COMPACT_ATOMS: atom_id res chain seq x y z
N MET A 1 15.70 -17.12 14.62
CA MET A 1 14.27 -17.00 14.26
C MET A 1 13.83 -15.62 14.68
N PHE A 2 13.18 -14.89 13.78
CA PHE A 2 12.56 -13.60 14.07
C PHE A 2 11.05 -13.78 14.07
N ASN A 3 10.33 -13.07 14.95
CA ASN A 3 8.95 -13.38 15.32
C ASN A 3 7.92 -12.36 14.80
N GLY A 4 8.34 -11.43 13.92
CA GLY A 4 7.48 -10.36 13.40
C GLY A 4 6.99 -9.34 14.42
N ARG A 5 7.53 -9.33 15.65
CA ARG A 5 6.96 -8.51 16.75
C ARG A 5 7.97 -7.80 17.63
N SER A 6 9.07 -8.46 17.96
CA SER A 6 10.02 -7.95 18.95
C SER A 6 11.45 -8.50 18.81
N ALA A 7 11.63 -9.62 18.12
CA ALA A 7 12.94 -10.22 17.94
C ALA A 7 13.72 -9.46 16.87
N PHE A 8 14.90 -8.96 17.22
CA PHE A 8 15.89 -8.42 16.30
C PHE A 8 17.28 -8.50 16.95
N LEU A 9 18.33 -8.34 16.15
CA LEU A 9 19.70 -8.18 16.64
C LEU A 9 20.12 -6.73 16.45
N GLU A 10 20.80 -6.19 17.45
CA GLU A 10 21.42 -4.88 17.38
C GLU A 10 22.94 -5.03 17.39
N VAL A 11 23.61 -4.35 16.47
CA VAL A 11 25.06 -4.22 16.44
C VAL A 11 25.37 -2.75 16.65
N GLU A 12 26.13 -2.46 17.71
CA GLU A 12 26.55 -1.10 18.05
C GLU A 12 27.23 -0.42 16.87
N ASP A 13 27.15 0.91 16.85
CA ASP A 13 27.82 1.70 15.83
C ASP A 13 29.34 1.42 15.81
N HIS A 14 29.89 1.27 14.61
CA HIS A 14 31.29 0.91 14.42
C HIS A 14 31.83 1.56 13.13
N PRO A 15 33.13 1.94 13.06
CA PRO A 15 33.71 2.52 11.84
C PRO A 15 33.56 1.65 10.58
N ALA A 16 33.60 0.32 10.74
CA ALA A 16 33.33 -0.62 9.65
C ALA A 16 31.87 -0.58 9.16
N LEU A 17 30.93 0.02 9.89
CA LEU A 17 29.53 0.17 9.47
C LEU A 17 29.25 1.57 8.90
N LYS A 18 30.29 2.38 8.67
CA LYS A 18 30.20 3.68 8.00
C LYS A 18 30.46 3.50 6.50
N TRP A 19 29.42 3.20 5.73
CA TRP A 19 29.56 2.99 4.29
C TRP A 19 29.94 4.25 3.52
N GLY A 20 29.56 5.43 4.01
CA GLY A 20 29.91 6.67 3.35
C GLY A 20 29.27 6.77 1.98
N THR A 21 30.08 7.19 1.00
CA THR A 21 29.73 7.25 -0.42
C THR A 21 30.24 6.04 -1.22
N ARG A 22 30.82 5.04 -0.53
CA ARG A 22 31.48 3.88 -1.15
C ARG A 22 30.46 2.87 -1.66
N ASP A 23 30.91 2.06 -2.61
CA ASP A 23 30.20 0.87 -3.06
C ASP A 23 30.28 -0.23 -2.00
N PHE A 24 29.23 -1.06 -1.91
CA PHE A 24 29.11 -2.13 -0.92
C PHE A 24 28.08 -3.16 -1.36
N SER A 25 28.08 -4.31 -0.68
CA SER A 25 27.06 -5.35 -0.84
C SER A 25 26.57 -5.84 0.52
N VAL A 26 25.30 -6.20 0.59
CA VAL A 26 24.71 -6.98 1.67
C VAL A 26 24.11 -8.23 1.05
N ALA A 27 24.34 -9.39 1.65
CA ALA A 27 23.76 -10.65 1.22
C ALA A 27 23.22 -11.44 2.43
N ALA A 28 22.12 -12.17 2.26
CA ALA A 28 21.56 -13.04 3.29
C ALA A 28 20.69 -14.12 2.66
N TRP A 29 20.63 -15.29 3.31
CA TRP A 29 19.54 -16.24 3.08
C TRP A 29 18.32 -15.79 3.88
N VAL A 30 17.19 -15.67 3.18
CA VAL A 30 15.92 -15.19 3.72
C VAL A 30 14.87 -16.28 3.56
N HIS A 31 14.24 -16.68 4.66
CA HIS A 31 13.10 -17.59 4.65
C HIS A 31 11.84 -16.88 5.10
N THR A 32 10.81 -16.93 4.26
CA THR A 32 9.48 -16.39 4.58
C THR A 32 8.41 -17.48 4.49
N SER A 33 7.38 -17.40 5.32
CA SER A 33 6.26 -18.35 5.32
C SER A 33 5.11 -17.87 4.45
N ALA A 34 4.37 -18.81 3.86
CA ALA A 34 3.06 -18.57 3.26
C ALA A 34 1.95 -18.38 4.31
N GLN A 35 2.17 -18.96 5.51
CA GLN A 35 1.17 -19.04 6.58
C GLN A 35 1.22 -17.85 7.55
N SER A 36 2.25 -17.02 7.46
CA SER A 36 2.26 -15.78 8.24
C SER A 36 1.13 -14.87 7.76
N GLY A 37 0.32 -14.41 8.72
CA GLY A 37 -0.72 -13.42 8.49
C GLY A 37 -0.23 -11.99 8.59
N ASP A 38 1.06 -11.75 8.82
CA ASP A 38 1.64 -10.42 9.05
C ASP A 38 2.42 -9.90 7.84
N VAL A 39 2.85 -8.64 7.91
CA VAL A 39 3.89 -8.12 7.01
C VAL A 39 5.24 -8.78 7.33
N ILE A 40 6.12 -8.92 6.33
CA ILE A 40 7.38 -9.66 6.51
C ILE A 40 8.45 -8.82 7.21
N GLY A 41 8.52 -7.51 6.94
CA GLY A 41 9.40 -6.59 7.66
C GLY A 41 10.84 -6.51 7.15
N ASP A 42 11.72 -5.93 7.97
CA ASP A 42 13.08 -5.54 7.58
C ASP A 42 14.14 -6.61 7.82
N VAL A 43 14.91 -6.94 6.79
CA VAL A 43 16.07 -7.83 6.90
C VAL A 43 17.20 -7.14 7.66
N ILE A 44 17.52 -5.90 7.26
CA ILE A 44 18.60 -5.10 7.87
C ILE A 44 18.35 -3.61 7.67
N SER A 45 18.67 -2.81 8.69
CA SER A 45 18.55 -1.35 8.63
C SER A 45 19.64 -0.68 9.44
N LYS A 46 20.20 0.40 8.88
CA LYS A 46 21.00 1.39 9.61
C LYS A 46 20.61 2.75 9.06
N PHE A 47 19.44 3.20 9.49
CA PHE A 47 18.79 4.39 8.99
C PHE A 47 18.53 5.35 10.14
N ASP A 48 18.93 6.59 9.95
CA ASP A 48 18.58 7.71 10.81
C ASP A 48 17.29 8.34 10.27
N SER A 49 16.19 8.13 10.98
CA SER A 49 14.87 8.60 10.57
C SER A 49 14.80 10.12 10.62
N GLU A 50 15.33 10.76 11.66
CA GLU A 50 15.34 12.22 11.82
C GLU A 50 16.17 12.88 10.70
N ALA A 51 17.40 12.42 10.49
CA ALA A 51 18.29 12.95 9.46
C ALA A 51 17.96 12.47 8.03
N ARG A 52 17.03 11.50 7.88
CA ARG A 52 16.76 10.78 6.62
C ARG A 52 18.03 10.30 5.94
N LYS A 53 18.86 9.57 6.69
CA LYS A 53 20.21 9.21 6.26
C LYS A 53 20.55 7.77 6.58
N GLY A 54 20.92 6.99 5.56
CA GLY A 54 21.36 5.61 5.74
C GLY A 54 20.73 4.67 4.74
N LEU A 55 20.62 3.39 5.11
CA LEU A 55 20.08 2.33 4.27
C LEU A 55 19.09 1.43 5.01
N HIS A 56 18.24 0.77 4.23
CA HIS A 56 17.37 -0.32 4.68
C HIS A 56 17.14 -1.33 3.55
N LEU A 57 17.05 -2.60 3.92
CA LEU A 57 16.67 -3.72 3.05
C LEU A 57 15.57 -4.51 3.77
N GLY A 58 14.43 -4.68 3.11
CA GLY A 58 13.27 -5.34 3.70
C GLY A 58 12.29 -5.85 2.66
N ILE A 59 11.32 -6.65 3.10
CA ILE A 59 10.23 -7.14 2.27
C ILE A 59 8.94 -6.48 2.77
N LEU A 60 8.45 -5.53 1.99
CA LEU A 60 7.36 -4.64 2.40
C LEU A 60 6.02 -5.11 1.85
N THR A 61 5.01 -5.05 2.71
CA THR A 61 3.60 -4.96 2.29
C THR A 61 3.09 -3.62 2.78
N ASN A 62 2.82 -2.68 1.87
CA ASN A 62 2.02 -1.50 2.24
C ASN A 62 0.61 -2.00 2.49
N THR A 63 0.06 -1.69 3.65
CA THR A 63 -1.25 -2.13 4.08
C THR A 63 -2.05 -0.95 4.60
N GLY A 64 -3.36 -0.90 4.35
CA GLY A 64 -4.24 0.15 4.88
C GLY A 64 -4.57 1.29 3.93
N VAL A 65 -4.05 1.32 2.69
CA VAL A 65 -4.42 2.36 1.71
C VAL A 65 -5.90 2.21 1.33
N THR A 66 -6.64 3.32 1.33
CA THR A 66 -8.09 3.31 1.08
C THR A 66 -8.44 2.60 -0.24
N SER A 67 -9.48 1.75 -0.20
CA SER A 67 -10.01 0.93 -1.30
C SER A 67 -9.07 -0.15 -1.87
N THR A 68 -7.76 0.09 -1.94
CA THR A 68 -6.77 -0.96 -2.27
C THR A 68 -5.83 -1.11 -1.11
N THR A 69 -6.16 -2.08 -0.27
CA THR A 69 -5.56 -2.19 1.05
C THR A 69 -4.11 -2.62 0.96
N GLN A 70 -3.71 -3.37 -0.08
CA GLN A 70 -2.36 -3.88 -0.28
C GLN A 70 -1.78 -3.49 -1.64
N PRO A 71 -1.51 -2.18 -1.86
CA PRO A 71 -0.99 -1.69 -3.14
C PRO A 71 0.39 -2.25 -3.46
N ASN A 72 1.19 -2.54 -2.44
CA ASN A 72 2.42 -3.33 -2.53
C ASN A 72 2.25 -4.57 -1.67
N TYR A 73 2.50 -5.75 -2.24
CA TYR A 73 2.38 -7.01 -1.52
C TYR A 73 3.69 -7.78 -1.61
N ARG A 74 4.37 -7.93 -0.46
CA ARG A 74 5.65 -8.64 -0.35
C ARG A 74 6.72 -8.16 -1.33
N ASN A 75 6.79 -6.86 -1.63
CA ASN A 75 7.81 -6.35 -2.55
C ASN A 75 9.17 -6.23 -1.83
N LEU A 76 10.23 -6.74 -2.44
CA LEU A 76 11.59 -6.62 -1.92
C LEU A 76 12.11 -5.21 -2.19
N HIS A 77 12.48 -4.48 -1.14
CA HIS A 77 12.87 -3.08 -1.20
C HIS A 77 14.30 -2.90 -0.68
N PHE A 78 15.12 -2.17 -1.43
CA PHE A 78 16.41 -1.68 -0.98
C PHE A 78 16.50 -0.18 -1.21
N GLY A 79 16.59 0.59 -0.13
CA GLY A 79 16.52 2.04 -0.15
C GLY A 79 17.69 2.71 0.56
N ILE A 80 18.06 3.88 0.05
CA ILE A 80 19.00 4.81 0.69
C ILE A 80 18.44 6.24 0.67
N ASP A 81 18.82 7.03 1.67
CA ASP A 81 18.62 8.48 1.67
C ASP A 81 19.83 9.17 2.34
N SER A 82 19.98 10.46 2.06
CA SER A 82 21.00 11.35 2.63
C SER A 82 20.47 12.78 2.65
N GLU A 83 19.28 12.94 3.23
CA GLU A 83 18.60 14.23 3.41
C GLU A 83 18.44 15.03 2.10
N ARG A 84 18.18 14.36 0.97
CA ARG A 84 18.05 15.09 -0.30
C ARG A 84 16.85 16.05 -0.26
N PRO A 85 16.92 17.19 -0.97
CA PRO A 85 15.83 18.16 -1.03
C PRO A 85 14.51 17.51 -1.45
N ALA A 86 13.39 18.13 -1.05
CA ALA A 86 12.07 17.67 -1.40
C ALA A 86 11.96 17.50 -2.94
N PRO A 87 11.63 16.30 -3.41
CA PRO A 87 11.53 16.03 -4.85
C PRO A 87 10.31 16.68 -5.48
N ARG A 88 10.32 16.76 -6.81
CA ARG A 88 9.17 17.22 -7.58
C ARG A 88 8.27 16.04 -7.95
N TRP A 89 6.97 16.30 -7.93
CA TRP A 89 5.98 15.40 -8.51
C TRP A 89 6.00 15.49 -10.03
N ASN A 90 5.97 14.33 -10.68
CA ASN A 90 5.93 14.18 -12.12
C ASN A 90 4.54 13.70 -12.52
N ASP A 91 3.92 14.34 -13.52
CA ASP A 91 2.63 13.91 -14.07
C ASP A 91 2.81 12.58 -14.82
N CYS A 92 2.14 11.53 -14.35
CA CYS A 92 2.07 10.20 -14.97
C CYS A 92 0.78 10.02 -15.78
N GLY A 93 0.08 11.11 -16.10
CA GLY A 93 -1.07 11.12 -16.98
C GLY A 93 -2.39 10.86 -16.27
N ARG A 94 -3.44 10.82 -17.09
CA ARG A 94 -4.82 10.52 -16.70
C ARG A 94 -5.25 9.29 -17.49
N PRO A 95 -5.49 8.14 -16.85
CA PRO A 95 -6.04 6.97 -17.54
C PRO A 95 -7.46 7.28 -18.03
N GLY A 96 -7.72 7.13 -19.34
CA GLY A 96 -9.03 7.39 -19.94
C GLY A 96 -9.62 8.75 -19.56
N HIS A 97 -10.87 8.74 -19.14
CA HIS A 97 -11.59 9.93 -18.65
C HIS A 97 -11.72 9.93 -17.12
N ALA A 98 -10.82 9.24 -16.42
CA ALA A 98 -10.86 9.09 -14.96
C ALA A 98 -11.14 10.40 -14.24
N VAL A 99 -12.10 10.39 -13.32
CA VAL A 99 -12.34 11.49 -12.37
C VAL A 99 -11.69 11.13 -11.02
N LEU A 100 -11.67 9.86 -10.67
CA LEU A 100 -10.97 9.36 -9.49
C LEU A 100 -10.07 8.20 -9.89
N ILE A 101 -8.83 8.21 -9.39
CA ILE A 101 -7.98 7.03 -9.28
C ILE A 101 -8.36 6.31 -7.99
N ALA A 102 -9.24 5.31 -8.09
CA ALA A 102 -9.79 4.61 -6.93
C ALA A 102 -8.77 3.67 -6.28
N SER A 103 -7.85 3.13 -7.09
CA SER A 103 -6.73 2.34 -6.61
C SER A 103 -5.46 2.50 -7.42
N LEU A 104 -4.34 2.19 -6.78
CA LEU A 104 -3.06 1.88 -7.41
C LEU A 104 -2.58 0.54 -6.87
N LYS A 105 -2.19 -0.38 -7.75
CA LYS A 105 -1.72 -1.72 -7.38
C LYS A 105 -0.46 -2.07 -8.15
N VAL A 106 0.57 -2.52 -7.46
CA VAL A 106 1.77 -3.08 -8.06
C VAL A 106 1.73 -4.60 -7.96
N SER A 107 1.94 -5.24 -9.11
CA SER A 107 1.95 -6.69 -9.26
C SER A 107 2.66 -7.07 -10.56
N ASN A 108 3.42 -8.17 -10.55
CA ASN A 108 4.09 -8.71 -11.73
C ASN A 108 4.89 -7.65 -12.52
N ASN A 109 5.70 -6.85 -11.81
CA ASN A 109 6.53 -5.77 -12.34
C ASN A 109 5.75 -4.67 -13.08
N THR A 110 4.48 -4.50 -12.72
CA THR A 110 3.56 -3.60 -13.41
C THR A 110 2.76 -2.78 -12.40
N LEU A 111 2.55 -1.50 -12.72
CA LEU A 111 1.61 -0.64 -12.00
C LEU A 111 0.24 -0.66 -12.69
N TYR A 112 -0.80 -0.89 -11.91
CA TYR A 112 -2.19 -0.82 -12.32
C TYR A 112 -2.90 0.34 -11.62
N ALA A 113 -3.88 0.93 -12.29
CA ALA A 113 -4.78 1.91 -11.71
C ALA A 113 -6.22 1.50 -11.98
N SER A 114 -7.10 1.63 -10.99
CA SER A 114 -8.54 1.51 -11.23
C SER A 114 -9.22 2.87 -11.15
N THR A 115 -10.27 3.08 -11.93
CA THR A 115 -10.85 4.42 -12.12
C THR A 115 -12.36 4.45 -11.88
N LEU A 116 -12.82 5.66 -11.54
CA LEU A 116 -14.21 6.11 -11.67
C LEU A 116 -14.30 7.08 -12.85
N GLU A 117 -15.30 6.90 -13.70
CA GLU A 117 -15.70 7.87 -14.74
C GLU A 117 -17.16 8.29 -14.55
N THR A 118 -17.53 9.49 -14.98
CA THR A 118 -18.79 10.13 -14.54
C THR A 118 -19.78 10.43 -15.65
N GLY A 119 -19.41 10.26 -16.92
CA GLY A 119 -20.32 10.44 -18.06
C GLY A 119 -21.42 9.37 -18.11
N ALA A 120 -22.54 9.68 -18.78
CA ALA A 120 -23.71 8.80 -18.83
C ALA A 120 -23.44 7.44 -19.49
N GLY A 121 -22.56 7.41 -20.49
CA GLY A 121 -22.08 6.18 -21.15
C GLY A 121 -20.67 5.79 -20.75
N GLU A 122 -20.05 6.52 -19.81
CA GLU A 122 -18.72 6.20 -19.31
C GLU A 122 -18.81 5.16 -18.21
N ARG A 123 -17.74 4.40 -18.02
CA ARG A 123 -17.63 3.37 -16.97
C ARG A 123 -16.26 3.48 -16.32
N GLY A 124 -16.12 2.94 -15.11
CA GLY A 124 -14.81 2.81 -14.50
C GLY A 124 -14.02 1.69 -15.17
N HIS A 125 -12.70 1.75 -15.14
CA HIS A 125 -11.84 0.80 -15.84
C HIS A 125 -10.67 0.36 -14.96
N LEU A 126 -10.11 -0.82 -15.24
CA LEU A 126 -8.76 -1.19 -14.82
C LEU A 126 -7.79 -0.78 -15.93
N TRP A 127 -6.67 -0.19 -15.54
CA TRP A 127 -5.64 0.30 -16.46
C TRP A 127 -4.28 -0.27 -16.08
N ARG A 128 -3.46 -0.52 -17.10
CA ARG A 128 -2.05 -0.89 -16.97
C ARG A 128 -1.15 0.27 -17.35
N TYR A 129 -0.19 0.63 -16.52
CA TYR A 129 0.76 1.71 -16.81
C TYR A 129 1.90 1.21 -17.71
N GLU A 130 2.17 1.93 -18.80
CA GLU A 130 3.26 1.61 -19.75
C GLU A 130 4.42 2.62 -19.68
N GLY A 131 4.39 3.54 -18.71
CA GLY A 131 5.36 4.64 -18.63
C GLY A 131 4.94 5.87 -19.44
N ASP A 132 5.65 6.98 -19.20
CA ASP A 132 5.51 8.23 -19.97
C ASP A 132 4.08 8.71 -20.19
N ARG A 133 3.23 8.60 -19.17
CA ARG A 133 1.81 9.03 -19.19
C ARG A 133 0.88 8.14 -20.03
N HIS A 134 1.36 6.99 -20.50
CA HIS A 134 0.57 6.03 -21.26
C HIS A 134 -0.06 4.96 -20.36
N TRP A 135 -1.35 4.71 -20.62
CA TRP A 135 -2.15 3.73 -19.90
C TRP A 135 -2.91 2.86 -20.90
N VAL A 136 -2.87 1.55 -20.71
CA VAL A 136 -3.60 0.56 -21.51
C VAL A 136 -4.86 0.16 -20.77
N ASP A 137 -6.00 0.28 -21.43
CA ASP A 137 -7.30 -0.11 -20.89
C ASP A 137 -7.42 -1.65 -20.84
N LEU A 138 -7.73 -2.19 -19.66
CA LEU A 138 -8.05 -3.60 -19.44
C LEU A 138 -9.55 -3.83 -19.27
N GLY A 139 -10.35 -2.76 -19.21
CA GLY A 139 -11.80 -2.79 -19.28
C GLY A 139 -12.52 -2.88 -17.94
N ASN A 140 -13.83 -3.12 -18.07
CA ASN A 140 -14.79 -3.39 -17.01
C ASN A 140 -15.97 -4.16 -17.64
N PRO A 141 -16.25 -5.40 -17.20
CA PRO A 141 -17.16 -6.31 -17.90
C PRO A 141 -18.63 -5.92 -17.80
N ILE A 142 -19.03 -5.17 -16.76
CA ILE A 142 -20.45 -4.86 -16.52
C ILE A 142 -20.85 -3.43 -16.87
N GLY A 143 -19.87 -2.53 -17.01
CA GLY A 143 -20.12 -1.13 -17.32
C GLY A 143 -20.59 -0.25 -16.17
N CYS A 144 -20.31 -0.64 -14.92
CA CYS A 144 -20.51 0.21 -13.76
C CYS A 144 -19.51 1.37 -13.73
N ASN A 145 -19.84 2.43 -12.99
CA ASN A 145 -19.08 3.68 -13.06
C ASN A 145 -17.70 3.60 -12.38
N VAL A 146 -17.40 2.57 -11.57
CA VAL A 146 -16.10 2.42 -10.91
C VAL A 146 -15.60 0.97 -10.90
N VAL A 147 -14.31 0.77 -11.16
CA VAL A 147 -13.55 -0.37 -10.63
C VAL A 147 -12.88 0.14 -9.36
N ASN A 148 -13.30 -0.34 -8.19
CA ASN A 148 -13.05 0.35 -6.93
C ASN A 148 -11.80 -0.17 -6.21
N SER A 149 -11.62 -1.49 -6.21
CA SER A 149 -10.55 -2.16 -5.46
C SER A 149 -9.82 -3.18 -6.31
N VAL A 150 -8.52 -3.33 -6.08
CA VAL A 150 -7.68 -4.31 -6.76
C VAL A 150 -6.76 -5.00 -5.76
N ALA A 151 -6.72 -6.33 -5.78
CA ALA A 151 -5.79 -7.13 -5.00
C ALA A 151 -5.08 -8.16 -5.89
N GLU A 152 -3.89 -8.60 -5.46
CA GLU A 152 -3.24 -9.77 -6.05
C GLU A 152 -3.52 -10.96 -5.15
N PHE A 153 -4.07 -12.02 -5.71
CA PHE A 153 -4.39 -13.25 -5.00
C PHE A 153 -4.16 -14.44 -5.92
N ASP A 154 -3.49 -15.48 -5.43
CA ASP A 154 -3.19 -16.70 -6.19
C ASP A 154 -2.58 -16.43 -7.58
N GLY A 155 -1.64 -15.47 -7.64
CA GLY A 155 -0.93 -15.10 -8.87
C GLY A 155 -1.74 -14.33 -9.92
N ALA A 156 -2.96 -13.90 -9.60
CA ALA A 156 -3.83 -13.14 -10.48
C ALA A 156 -4.34 -11.84 -9.82
N LEU A 157 -4.78 -10.89 -10.64
CA LEU A 157 -5.46 -9.70 -10.14
C LEU A 157 -6.93 -10.02 -9.89
N TYR A 158 -7.45 -9.57 -8.77
CA TYR A 158 -8.88 -9.57 -8.45
C TYR A 158 -9.36 -8.13 -8.34
N CYS A 159 -10.45 -7.83 -9.00
CA CYS A 159 -11.03 -6.50 -9.08
C CYS A 159 -12.44 -6.50 -8.49
N GLY A 160 -12.65 -5.64 -7.50
CA GLY A 160 -13.96 -5.32 -6.95
C GLY A 160 -14.53 -4.13 -7.71
N ILE A 161 -15.77 -4.26 -8.18
CA ILE A 161 -16.41 -3.23 -8.99
C ILE A 161 -17.63 -2.67 -8.27
N GLY A 162 -18.04 -1.46 -8.64
CA GLY A 162 -19.05 -0.76 -7.87
C GLY A 162 -19.83 0.30 -8.62
N ARG A 163 -20.89 0.74 -7.94
CA ARG A 163 -21.61 1.98 -8.19
C ARG A 163 -21.17 3.01 -7.16
N TYR A 164 -20.26 3.88 -7.59
CA TYR A 164 -19.86 5.03 -6.81
C TYR A 164 -20.98 6.06 -6.74
N MET A 165 -21.16 6.67 -5.56
CA MET A 165 -22.10 7.78 -5.34
C MET A 165 -21.33 9.09 -5.21
N GLY A 166 -21.48 9.98 -6.19
CA GLY A 166 -20.71 11.23 -6.31
C GLY A 166 -21.01 12.31 -5.27
N ALA A 167 -22.18 12.26 -4.61
CA ALA A 167 -22.65 13.30 -3.70
C ALA A 167 -21.69 13.57 -2.53
N GLY A 168 -21.17 12.52 -1.87
CA GLY A 168 -20.22 12.66 -0.75
C GLY A 168 -18.85 13.22 -1.16
N SER A 169 -18.57 13.27 -2.46
CA SER A 169 -17.35 13.84 -3.04
C SER A 169 -17.60 15.17 -3.75
N ALA A 170 -18.78 15.77 -3.56
CA ALA A 170 -19.20 17.00 -4.24
C ALA A 170 -19.13 16.91 -5.77
N LEU A 171 -19.29 15.71 -6.34
CA LEU A 171 -19.39 15.48 -7.79
C LEU A 171 -20.83 15.57 -8.31
N GLY A 172 -21.80 15.71 -7.40
CA GLY A 172 -23.22 15.63 -7.73
C GLY A 172 -23.70 14.21 -7.98
N GLU A 173 -24.88 14.10 -8.58
CA GLU A 173 -25.46 12.83 -9.00
C GLU A 173 -24.75 12.31 -10.26
N LEU A 174 -24.38 11.04 -10.26
CA LEU A 174 -23.72 10.42 -11.41
C LEU A 174 -24.76 9.79 -12.35
N PRO A 175 -24.75 10.09 -13.66
CA PRO A 175 -25.73 9.60 -14.61
C PRO A 175 -25.63 8.09 -14.87
N ASN A 176 -24.43 7.50 -14.89
CA ASN A 176 -24.28 6.05 -14.94
C ASN A 176 -24.59 5.45 -13.56
N ARG A 177 -25.74 4.75 -13.48
CA ARG A 177 -26.29 4.12 -12.28
C ARG A 177 -26.22 2.59 -12.31
N THR A 178 -25.50 2.02 -13.27
CA THR A 178 -25.34 0.56 -13.42
C THR A 178 -24.80 -0.04 -12.12
N PRO A 179 -25.50 -0.99 -11.48
CA PRO A 179 -25.06 -1.57 -10.22
C PRO A 179 -23.79 -2.40 -10.42
N GLY A 180 -22.84 -2.27 -9.48
CA GLY A 180 -21.69 -3.17 -9.36
C GLY A 180 -21.92 -4.21 -8.28
N GLY A 181 -20.91 -4.43 -7.44
CA GLY A 181 -20.97 -5.35 -6.29
C GLY A 181 -20.36 -6.72 -6.55
N GLN A 182 -19.86 -6.97 -7.77
CA GLN A 182 -19.21 -8.22 -8.14
C GLN A 182 -17.70 -8.17 -7.94
N VAL A 183 -17.09 -9.35 -7.86
CA VAL A 183 -15.63 -9.53 -7.93
C VAL A 183 -15.28 -10.31 -9.19
N TYR A 184 -14.20 -9.92 -9.85
CA TYR A 184 -13.68 -10.59 -11.03
C TYR A 184 -12.19 -10.86 -10.91
N ARG A 185 -11.74 -12.02 -11.39
CA ARG A 185 -10.32 -12.31 -11.63
C ARG A 185 -9.95 -11.87 -13.04
N VAL A 186 -8.84 -11.14 -13.18
CA VAL A 186 -8.30 -10.72 -14.48
C VAL A 186 -7.14 -11.64 -14.85
N GLU A 187 -7.31 -12.39 -15.93
CA GLU A 187 -6.29 -13.27 -16.50
C GLU A 187 -5.20 -12.48 -17.22
N LYS A 188 -4.04 -13.13 -17.43
CA LYS A 188 -2.89 -12.51 -18.13
C LYS A 188 -3.22 -12.07 -19.57
N ASP A 189 -4.20 -12.70 -20.21
CA ASP A 189 -4.69 -12.36 -21.54
C ASP A 189 -5.71 -11.19 -21.53
N GLY A 190 -6.00 -10.61 -20.36
CA GLY A 190 -6.96 -9.52 -20.18
C GLY A 190 -8.42 -9.98 -20.01
N ARG A 191 -8.69 -11.30 -20.01
CA ARG A 191 -10.04 -11.81 -19.79
C ARG A 191 -10.46 -11.67 -18.33
N TRP A 192 -11.70 -11.22 -18.12
CA TRP A 192 -12.34 -11.12 -16.82
C TRP A 192 -13.16 -12.37 -16.54
N ILE A 193 -12.87 -13.05 -15.44
CA ILE A 193 -13.59 -14.23 -14.95
C ILE A 193 -14.40 -13.80 -13.75
N TYR A 194 -15.71 -14.04 -13.79
CA TYR A 194 -16.61 -13.73 -12.69
C TYR A 194 -16.28 -14.61 -11.48
N CYS A 195 -16.14 -13.98 -10.31
CA CYS A 195 -15.80 -14.64 -9.05
C CYS A 195 -16.87 -14.43 -7.99
N GLY A 196 -18.11 -14.12 -8.37
CA GLY A 196 -19.22 -13.98 -7.43
C GLY A 196 -19.61 -12.55 -7.10
N HIS A 197 -20.66 -12.43 -6.29
CA HIS A 197 -21.29 -11.17 -5.88
C HIS A 197 -21.49 -11.15 -4.35
N PRO A 198 -20.47 -10.72 -3.58
CA PRO A 198 -20.51 -10.73 -2.13
C PRO A 198 -21.76 -10.04 -1.56
N GLY A 199 -22.56 -10.79 -0.79
CA GLY A 199 -23.74 -10.27 -0.11
C GLY A 199 -24.97 -10.08 -0.98
N ALA A 200 -25.00 -10.61 -2.20
CA ALA A 200 -26.17 -10.52 -3.08
C ALA A 200 -27.39 -11.26 -2.52
N GLU A 201 -27.16 -12.40 -1.86
CA GLU A 201 -28.21 -13.28 -1.30
C GLU A 201 -29.16 -12.59 -0.31
N ASP A 202 -28.70 -11.59 0.44
CA ASP A 202 -29.51 -10.87 1.44
C ASP A 202 -29.54 -9.35 1.22
N ALA A 203 -29.04 -8.87 0.08
CA ALA A 203 -29.06 -7.46 -0.26
C ALA A 203 -30.47 -6.95 -0.54
N THR A 204 -30.68 -5.66 -0.26
CA THR A 204 -31.84 -4.91 -0.76
C THR A 204 -31.89 -5.03 -2.30
N PRO A 205 -33.01 -5.50 -2.89
CA PRO A 205 -33.14 -5.61 -4.34
C PRO A 205 -32.95 -4.27 -5.05
N GLU A 206 -32.37 -4.28 -6.26
CA GLU A 206 -32.02 -3.05 -6.97
C GLU A 206 -33.24 -2.15 -7.27
N HIS A 207 -34.41 -2.74 -7.52
CA HIS A 207 -35.65 -1.99 -7.79
C HIS A 207 -36.22 -1.25 -6.56
N VAL A 208 -35.76 -1.58 -5.36
CA VAL A 208 -36.18 -0.89 -4.14
C VAL A 208 -35.46 0.46 -4.03
N ALA A 209 -36.23 1.53 -3.89
CA ALA A 209 -35.70 2.87 -3.71
C ALA A 209 -35.07 3.03 -2.33
N THR A 210 -33.90 3.66 -2.27
CA THR A 210 -33.12 3.87 -1.04
C THR A 210 -32.58 5.29 -1.00
N ILE A 211 -32.38 5.83 0.20
CA ILE A 211 -31.84 7.19 0.41
C ILE A 211 -30.49 7.10 1.10
N GLY A 212 -29.50 7.81 0.56
CA GLY A 212 -28.15 7.89 1.13
C GLY A 212 -27.35 6.59 1.04
N TYR A 213 -26.32 6.48 1.89
CA TYR A 213 -25.36 5.37 1.89
C TYR A 213 -25.84 4.11 2.62
N ALA A 214 -26.97 4.16 3.33
CA ALA A 214 -27.53 3.01 4.05
C ALA A 214 -28.57 2.29 3.17
N SER A 215 -28.19 1.92 1.94
CA SER A 215 -29.12 1.30 0.98
C SER A 215 -29.33 -0.20 1.21
N GLY A 216 -28.38 -0.88 1.85
CA GLY A 216 -28.39 -2.35 1.97
C GLY A 216 -28.14 -3.07 0.65
N LYS A 217 -27.80 -2.34 -0.43
CA LYS A 217 -27.54 -2.92 -1.74
C LYS A 217 -26.12 -3.47 -1.81
N ALA A 218 -25.95 -4.68 -2.34
CA ALA A 218 -24.64 -5.20 -2.70
C ALA A 218 -24.27 -4.62 -4.07
N ASP A 219 -23.82 -3.37 -4.14
CA ASP A 219 -23.58 -2.70 -5.41
C ASP A 219 -22.19 -2.06 -5.48
N ASP A 220 -21.34 -2.28 -4.49
CA ASP A 220 -20.01 -1.69 -4.40
C ASP A 220 -19.06 -2.54 -3.53
N VAL A 221 -18.10 -3.23 -4.18
CA VAL A 221 -16.99 -3.89 -3.49
C VAL A 221 -15.88 -2.87 -3.26
N PHE A 222 -15.92 -2.22 -2.10
CA PHE A 222 -15.14 -1.03 -1.81
C PHE A 222 -13.66 -1.31 -1.56
N ALA A 223 -13.35 -2.43 -0.90
CA ALA A 223 -11.99 -2.81 -0.56
C ALA A 223 -11.77 -4.30 -0.75
N LEU A 224 -10.57 -4.67 -1.22
CA LEU A 224 -10.09 -6.05 -1.32
C LEU A 224 -8.76 -6.16 -0.57
N THR A 225 -8.55 -7.26 0.16
CA THR A 225 -7.31 -7.53 0.90
C THR A 225 -7.02 -9.02 0.94
N VAL A 226 -5.74 -9.40 1.00
CA VAL A 226 -5.33 -10.78 1.26
C VAL A 226 -4.84 -10.90 2.70
N TYR A 227 -5.34 -11.90 3.42
CA TYR A 227 -4.93 -12.20 4.78
C TYR A 227 -4.86 -13.71 4.99
N ARG A 228 -3.71 -14.21 5.46
CA ARG A 228 -3.44 -15.65 5.68
C ARG A 228 -3.78 -16.56 4.50
N GLY A 229 -3.54 -16.09 3.28
CA GLY A 229 -3.81 -16.88 2.07
C GLY A 229 -5.29 -16.92 1.66
N HIS A 230 -6.14 -16.06 2.23
CA HIS A 230 -7.53 -15.89 1.80
C HIS A 230 -7.77 -14.47 1.29
N LEU A 231 -8.61 -14.34 0.26
CA LEU A 231 -9.07 -13.06 -0.25
C LEU A 231 -10.32 -12.62 0.52
N TYR A 232 -10.27 -11.40 1.06
CA TYR A 232 -11.39 -10.75 1.74
C TYR A 232 -11.82 -9.51 0.97
N CYS A 233 -13.10 -9.18 1.07
CA CYS A 233 -13.62 -7.93 0.54
C CYS A 233 -14.54 -7.24 1.54
N ALA A 234 -14.70 -5.92 1.38
CA ALA A 234 -15.75 -5.14 2.02
C ALA A 234 -16.83 -4.77 0.99
N SER A 235 -18.09 -5.04 1.30
CA SER A 235 -19.21 -4.45 0.57
C SER A 235 -19.65 -3.16 1.26
N ASN A 236 -19.78 -2.08 0.48
CA ASN A 236 -19.93 -0.74 1.03
C ASN A 236 -21.33 -0.50 1.63
N HIS A 237 -22.39 -0.84 0.89
CA HIS A 237 -23.76 -0.50 1.27
C HIS A 237 -24.54 -1.68 1.85
N ARG A 238 -24.34 -2.91 1.34
CA ARG A 238 -24.61 -4.15 2.09
C ARG A 238 -23.40 -4.37 2.99
N ARG A 239 -23.52 -3.93 4.24
CA ARG A 239 -22.39 -3.76 5.15
C ARG A 239 -21.67 -5.08 5.48
N GLY A 240 -20.39 -4.94 5.80
CA GLY A 240 -19.51 -5.97 6.34
C GLY A 240 -18.54 -6.60 5.35
N ALA A 241 -17.71 -7.49 5.89
CA ALA A 241 -16.68 -8.20 5.16
C ALA A 241 -17.13 -9.60 4.75
N PHE A 242 -16.50 -10.08 3.69
CA PHE A 242 -16.70 -11.41 3.13
C PHE A 242 -15.36 -12.03 2.81
N VAL A 243 -15.28 -13.35 2.89
CA VAL A 243 -14.13 -14.15 2.48
C VAL A 243 -14.48 -15.00 1.28
N TYR A 244 -13.56 -15.07 0.32
CA TYR A 244 -13.71 -15.87 -0.90
C TYR A 244 -13.48 -17.34 -0.59
N GLU A 245 -14.45 -18.18 -0.96
CA GLU A 245 -14.40 -19.64 -0.77
C GLU A 245 -14.08 -20.39 -2.08
N GLY A 246 -13.84 -19.65 -3.17
CA GLY A 246 -13.56 -20.20 -4.50
C GLY A 246 -14.77 -20.16 -5.44
N GLY A 247 -14.50 -20.27 -6.73
CA GLY A 247 -15.53 -20.16 -7.78
C GLY A 247 -16.24 -18.81 -7.73
N GLU A 248 -17.52 -18.83 -7.37
CA GLU A 248 -18.38 -17.65 -7.25
C GLU A 248 -18.87 -17.41 -5.82
N THR A 249 -18.33 -18.16 -4.85
CA THR A 249 -18.84 -18.22 -3.49
C THR A 249 -18.08 -17.30 -2.54
N TRP A 250 -18.84 -16.52 -1.78
CA TRP A 250 -18.35 -15.65 -0.73
C TRP A 250 -19.10 -15.93 0.55
N ARG A 251 -18.39 -15.96 1.68
CA ARG A 251 -19.00 -16.13 3.00
C ARG A 251 -18.92 -14.85 3.78
N TYR A 252 -20.04 -14.40 4.33
CA TYR A 252 -20.08 -13.28 5.25
C TYR A 252 -19.29 -13.57 6.53
N VAL A 253 -18.49 -12.60 6.96
CA VAL A 253 -17.67 -12.70 8.18
C VAL A 253 -17.85 -11.51 9.11
N GLY A 254 -18.83 -10.63 8.87
CA GLY A 254 -19.01 -9.44 9.69
C GLY A 254 -17.89 -8.39 9.51
N PRO A 255 -17.84 -7.38 10.40
CA PRO A 255 -18.95 -6.97 11.26
C PRO A 255 -20.09 -6.38 10.40
N ASP A 256 -21.30 -6.18 10.95
CA ASP A 256 -22.37 -5.43 10.27
C ASP A 256 -22.12 -3.92 10.33
N LEU A 257 -20.97 -3.50 9.81
CA LEU A 257 -20.50 -2.12 9.78
C LEU A 257 -20.01 -1.80 8.37
N ARG A 258 -20.05 -0.50 8.04
CA ARG A 258 -19.53 -0.02 6.77
C ARG A 258 -18.02 0.11 6.87
N ILE A 259 -17.31 -0.80 6.22
CA ILE A 259 -15.84 -0.87 6.21
C ILE A 259 -15.31 -0.01 5.07
N LEU A 260 -14.35 0.87 5.37
CA LEU A 260 -13.70 1.78 4.42
C LEU A 260 -12.33 1.27 3.97
N SER A 261 -11.65 0.47 4.79
CA SER A 261 -10.39 -0.16 4.42
C SER A 261 -10.10 -1.32 5.35
N PHE A 262 -9.10 -2.12 5.00
CA PHE A 262 -8.49 -3.10 5.89
C PHE A 262 -7.02 -2.79 6.07
N THR A 263 -6.47 -3.19 7.22
CA THR A 263 -5.03 -3.24 7.40
C THR A 263 -4.60 -4.50 8.15
N VAL A 264 -3.41 -5.00 7.83
CA VAL A 264 -2.76 -6.10 8.54
C VAL A 264 -1.73 -5.53 9.51
N TYR A 265 -1.79 -5.94 10.76
CA TYR A 265 -0.83 -5.49 11.78
C TYR A 265 -0.63 -6.57 12.84
N ARG A 266 0.63 -6.91 13.12
CA ARG A 266 1.00 -7.90 14.16
C ARG A 266 0.32 -9.26 13.97
N GLY A 267 0.08 -9.63 12.71
CA GLY A 267 -0.51 -10.89 12.30
C GLY A 267 -2.03 -10.96 12.45
N GLY A 268 -2.70 -9.82 12.68
CA GLY A 268 -4.15 -9.67 12.70
C GLY A 268 -4.67 -8.84 11.53
N LEU A 269 -5.91 -9.12 11.09
CA LEU A 269 -6.64 -8.31 10.11
C LEU A 269 -7.52 -7.31 10.85
N TYR A 270 -7.40 -6.03 10.50
CA TYR A 270 -8.16 -4.94 11.09
C TYR A 270 -9.05 -4.28 10.03
N ALA A 271 -10.28 -3.94 10.40
CA ALA A 271 -11.21 -3.15 9.60
C ALA A 271 -11.27 -1.70 10.10
N LEU A 272 -11.17 -0.76 9.17
CA LEU A 272 -11.33 0.68 9.38
C LEU A 272 -12.77 1.06 9.05
N ILE A 273 -13.48 1.71 9.97
CA ILE A 273 -14.94 1.79 9.95
C ILE A 273 -15.42 3.23 9.68
N ASN A 274 -16.43 3.32 8.82
CA ASN A 274 -17.30 4.49 8.75
C ASN A 274 -18.14 4.55 10.04
N GLY A 275 -17.78 5.48 10.92
CA GLY A 275 -18.20 5.52 12.32
C GLY A 275 -17.04 5.91 13.23
N GLY A 276 -15.79 5.68 12.80
CA GLY A 276 -14.58 6.06 13.53
C GLY A 276 -13.76 4.88 14.07
N PRO A 277 -14.39 3.87 14.72
CA PRO A 277 -13.66 2.76 15.32
C PRO A 277 -12.81 1.93 14.37
N MET A 278 -11.93 1.13 14.99
CA MET A 278 -11.30 -0.03 14.35
C MET A 278 -11.71 -1.32 15.03
N TYR A 279 -11.75 -2.41 14.26
CA TYR A 279 -12.04 -3.75 14.77
C TYR A 279 -11.02 -4.74 14.24
N ARG A 280 -10.59 -5.69 15.07
CA ARG A 280 -9.73 -6.81 14.67
C ARG A 280 -10.56 -8.07 14.44
N TYR A 281 -10.35 -8.72 13.30
CA TYR A 281 -10.93 -10.02 13.00
C TYR A 281 -10.27 -11.12 13.83
N GLU A 282 -11.07 -11.99 14.44
CA GLU A 282 -10.58 -13.17 15.16
C GLU A 282 -10.78 -14.44 14.33
N ASP A 283 -12.03 -14.86 14.17
CA ASP A 283 -12.42 -16.02 13.37
C ASP A 283 -13.94 -15.99 13.12
N GLY A 284 -14.41 -16.76 12.14
CA GLY A 284 -15.84 -16.89 11.84
C GLY A 284 -16.46 -15.54 11.50
N SER A 285 -17.32 -15.02 12.39
CA SER A 285 -17.93 -13.70 12.32
C SER A 285 -17.58 -12.78 13.49
N GLU A 286 -16.57 -13.15 14.28
CA GLU A 286 -16.18 -12.45 15.50
C GLU A 286 -15.14 -11.35 15.22
N TRP A 287 -15.41 -10.18 15.82
CA TRP A 287 -14.56 -8.99 15.71
C TRP A 287 -14.38 -8.33 17.07
N VAL A 288 -13.14 -8.04 17.43
CA VAL A 288 -12.78 -7.36 18.67
C VAL A 288 -12.71 -5.87 18.42
N TYR A 289 -13.45 -5.08 19.19
CA TYR A 289 -13.36 -3.62 19.18
C TYR A 289 -11.96 -3.18 19.62
N CYS A 290 -11.34 -2.30 18.83
CA CYS A 290 -9.97 -1.81 19.07
C CYS A 290 -9.95 -0.30 19.34
N GLY A 291 -11.03 0.25 19.89
CA GLY A 291 -11.12 1.67 20.19
C GLY A 291 -11.53 2.53 19.01
N CYS A 292 -11.77 3.79 19.31
CA CYS A 292 -12.07 4.85 18.34
C CYS A 292 -11.08 5.99 18.57
N PRO A 293 -10.27 6.39 17.56
CA PRO A 293 -9.44 7.58 17.66
C PRO A 293 -10.29 8.79 18.07
N ALA A 294 -9.82 9.57 19.05
CA ALA A 294 -10.58 10.68 19.60
C ALA A 294 -11.00 11.68 18.51
N GLY A 295 -12.27 12.10 18.50
CA GLY A 295 -12.81 13.03 17.50
C GLY A 295 -13.05 12.41 16.11
N SER A 296 -12.63 11.16 15.87
CA SER A 296 -12.85 10.48 14.60
C SER A 296 -14.29 10.03 14.44
N THR A 297 -14.83 10.26 13.25
CA THR A 297 -16.09 9.68 12.78
C THR A 297 -15.88 8.72 11.63
N GLN A 298 -14.68 8.64 11.05
CA GLN A 298 -14.30 7.68 10.01
C GLN A 298 -12.80 7.43 10.07
N THR A 299 -12.39 6.17 10.02
CA THR A 299 -11.01 5.76 9.74
C THR A 299 -10.91 5.31 8.28
N TYR A 300 -9.94 5.83 7.53
CA TYR A 300 -9.86 5.64 6.07
C TYR A 300 -8.58 4.96 5.58
N GLY A 301 -7.46 5.42 6.11
CA GLY A 301 -6.13 4.98 5.75
C GLY A 301 -5.40 4.44 6.97
N ALA A 302 -4.47 3.51 6.76
CA ALA A 302 -3.51 3.12 7.76
C ALA A 302 -2.12 2.89 7.14
N VAL A 303 -1.09 2.93 7.97
CA VAL A 303 0.29 2.61 7.62
C VAL A 303 1.03 2.09 8.85
N THR A 304 1.94 1.14 8.67
CA THR A 304 2.86 0.68 9.72
C THR A 304 4.22 1.34 9.51
N VAL A 305 4.78 1.95 10.56
CA VAL A 305 6.11 2.57 10.54
C VAL A 305 6.85 2.15 11.80
N GLU A 306 8.06 1.62 11.65
CA GLU A 306 8.90 1.15 12.76
C GLU A 306 8.13 0.25 13.76
N GLY A 307 7.26 -0.63 13.24
CA GLY A 307 6.44 -1.55 14.04
C GLY A 307 5.29 -0.93 14.83
N CYS A 308 4.94 0.32 14.53
CA CYS A 308 3.78 1.04 15.06
C CYS A 308 2.72 1.24 13.96
N LEU A 309 1.46 0.98 14.29
CA LEU A 309 0.32 1.23 13.40
C LEU A 309 -0.21 2.66 13.57
N TYR A 310 -0.40 3.35 12.45
CA TYR A 310 -1.02 4.67 12.39
C TYR A 310 -2.27 4.63 11.51
N ALA A 311 -3.28 5.41 11.88
CA ALA A 311 -4.53 5.55 11.14
C ALA A 311 -4.85 7.02 10.86
N GLY A 312 -5.34 7.29 9.65
CA GLY A 312 -5.85 8.58 9.21
C GLY A 312 -7.35 8.73 9.46
N THR A 313 -7.79 9.92 9.90
CA THR A 313 -9.17 10.16 10.36
C THR A 313 -9.91 11.28 9.62
N TRP A 314 -11.22 11.30 9.79
CA TRP A 314 -12.15 12.40 9.48
C TRP A 314 -12.98 12.74 10.73
N PRO A 315 -13.36 14.01 11.00
CA PRO A 315 -13.32 15.18 10.12
C PRO A 315 -12.17 16.17 10.33
N GLU A 316 -11.28 15.87 11.29
CA GLU A 316 -10.23 16.80 11.70
C GLU A 316 -8.92 16.61 10.92
N GLY A 317 -8.82 15.58 10.07
CA GLY A 317 -7.63 15.33 9.26
C GLY A 317 -6.40 14.99 10.11
N GLU A 318 -6.60 14.21 11.17
CA GLU A 318 -5.54 13.82 12.10
C GLU A 318 -4.97 12.45 11.76
N VAL A 319 -3.75 12.22 12.23
CA VAL A 319 -3.14 10.89 12.27
C VAL A 319 -3.03 10.46 13.73
N HIS A 320 -3.42 9.22 14.00
CA HIS A 320 -3.41 8.62 15.34
C HIS A 320 -2.57 7.36 15.34
N ARG A 321 -1.76 7.16 16.38
CA ARG A 321 -1.02 5.91 16.64
C ARG A 321 -1.89 4.98 17.47
N TYR A 322 -1.91 3.70 17.11
CA TYR A 322 -2.54 2.65 17.91
C TYR A 322 -1.61 2.19 19.03
N ASP A 323 -2.00 2.39 20.28
CA ASP A 323 -1.20 2.00 21.46
C ASP A 323 -1.57 0.61 22.00
N GLY A 324 -2.55 -0.06 21.39
CA GLY A 324 -3.02 -1.38 21.77
C GLY A 324 -4.32 -1.37 22.58
N GLY A 325 -5.01 -2.51 22.58
CA GLY A 325 -6.34 -2.63 23.17
C GLY A 325 -7.32 -1.69 22.48
N GLU A 326 -7.80 -0.69 23.20
CA GLU A 326 -8.73 0.34 22.71
C GLU A 326 -8.10 1.74 22.67
N THR A 327 -6.79 1.83 22.91
CA THR A 327 -6.10 3.11 23.15
C THR A 327 -5.46 3.65 21.87
N TRP A 328 -5.62 4.96 21.68
CA TRP A 328 -5.08 5.71 20.54
C TRP A 328 -4.45 7.02 21.02
N SER A 329 -3.30 7.37 20.46
CA SER A 329 -2.62 8.64 20.68
C SER A 329 -2.66 9.51 19.42
N ALA A 330 -3.19 10.73 19.54
CA ALA A 330 -3.17 11.68 18.44
C ALA A 330 -1.75 12.23 18.22
N LEU A 331 -1.24 12.16 16.99
CA LEU A 331 -0.02 12.89 16.59
C LEU A 331 -0.36 14.34 16.27
N GLY A 332 -1.56 14.56 15.75
CA GLY A 332 -2.10 15.89 15.45
C GLY A 332 -2.66 15.99 14.05
N ARG A 333 -3.15 17.20 13.75
CA ARG A 333 -3.75 17.54 12.47
C ARG A 333 -2.71 17.76 11.39
N VAL A 334 -2.97 17.20 10.22
CA VAL A 334 -2.16 17.40 9.02
C VAL A 334 -2.62 18.69 8.34
N GLY A 335 -1.85 19.78 8.47
CA GLY A 335 -2.15 21.05 7.81
C GLY A 335 -3.55 21.60 8.09
N TYR A 336 -4.22 22.12 7.05
CA TYR A 336 -5.64 22.52 7.10
C TYR A 336 -6.58 21.41 6.61
N GLU A 337 -6.09 20.17 6.57
CA GLU A 337 -6.82 19.04 5.99
C GLU A 337 -7.93 18.57 6.94
N ARG A 338 -8.80 17.70 6.43
CA ARG A 338 -9.96 17.15 7.13
C ARG A 338 -10.09 15.64 7.01
N GLU A 339 -9.53 15.04 5.97
CA GLU A 339 -9.54 13.59 5.73
C GLU A 339 -8.13 13.12 5.35
N ILE A 340 -7.70 12.00 5.92
CA ILE A 340 -6.43 11.33 5.57
C ILE A 340 -6.73 9.92 5.06
N MET A 341 -6.41 9.65 3.79
CA MET A 341 -6.88 8.46 3.06
C MET A 341 -5.72 7.61 2.53
N GLY A 342 -4.98 8.13 1.54
CA GLY A 342 -3.82 7.43 1.01
C GLY A 342 -2.67 7.49 2.00
N MET A 343 -2.24 6.36 2.57
CA MET A 343 -1.11 6.30 3.49
C MET A 343 -0.14 5.19 3.06
N ALA A 344 1.08 5.54 2.68
CA ALA A 344 2.06 4.57 2.21
C ALA A 344 3.44 4.82 2.83
N LEU A 345 4.13 3.74 3.16
CA LEU A 345 5.54 3.76 3.53
C LEU A 345 6.40 3.73 2.26
N TYR A 346 7.31 4.70 2.16
CA TYR A 346 8.21 4.86 1.03
C TYR A 346 9.58 5.35 1.51
N ASN A 347 10.64 4.61 1.17
CA ASN A 347 12.03 4.89 1.51
C ASN A 347 12.26 5.29 2.99
N GLY A 348 11.61 4.56 3.90
CA GLY A 348 11.73 4.76 5.35
C GLY A 348 10.92 5.93 5.93
N LYS A 349 9.99 6.51 5.17
CA LYS A 349 9.06 7.55 5.65
C LYS A 349 7.64 7.26 5.21
N ALA A 350 6.67 7.53 6.09
CA ALA A 350 5.27 7.49 5.70
C ALA A 350 4.87 8.77 4.97
N TYR A 351 4.06 8.60 3.92
CA TYR A 351 3.45 9.68 3.17
C TYR A 351 1.95 9.56 3.27
N VAL A 352 1.27 10.69 3.47
CA VAL A 352 -0.17 10.76 3.67
C VAL A 352 -0.78 11.72 2.66
N GLY A 353 -1.85 11.29 2.01
CA GLY A 353 -2.67 12.03 1.06
C GLY A 353 -3.97 12.50 1.70
N SER A 354 -4.39 13.71 1.35
CA SER A 354 -5.43 14.41 2.11
C SER A 354 -6.59 14.97 1.28
N LEU A 355 -7.68 15.32 1.98
CA LEU A 355 -8.72 16.27 1.54
C LEU A 355 -8.82 17.44 2.54
N PRO A 356 -9.17 18.67 2.08
CA PRO A 356 -9.74 19.01 0.77
C PRO A 356 -8.81 19.55 -0.28
N MET A 357 -7.52 19.58 0.01
CA MET A 357 -6.60 20.27 -0.86
C MET A 357 -5.88 19.34 -1.84
N ALA A 358 -6.07 18.01 -1.75
CA ALA A 358 -5.24 17.02 -2.45
C ALA A 358 -3.75 17.25 -2.20
N ASN A 359 -3.40 17.47 -0.93
CA ASN A 359 -2.01 17.64 -0.51
C ASN A 359 -1.40 16.28 -0.17
N VAL A 360 -0.10 16.17 -0.36
CA VAL A 360 0.72 15.08 0.17
C VAL A 360 1.62 15.64 1.27
N TRP A 361 1.72 14.88 2.35
CA TRP A 361 2.55 15.21 3.50
C TRP A 361 3.44 14.03 3.85
N ARG A 362 4.67 14.28 4.27
CA ARG A 362 5.57 13.27 4.82
C ARG A 362 5.50 13.33 6.34
N MET A 363 5.34 12.19 6.99
CA MET A 363 5.41 12.06 8.44
C MET A 363 6.88 11.98 8.85
N ASP A 364 7.35 13.00 9.57
CA ASP A 364 8.67 13.09 10.18
C ASP A 364 8.49 13.01 11.70
N ASP A 365 8.45 11.78 12.20
CA ASP A 365 8.07 11.43 13.57
C ASP A 365 6.65 11.94 13.89
N GLU A 366 6.51 12.88 14.80
CA GLU A 366 5.22 13.49 15.17
C GLU A 366 4.91 14.77 14.35
N ARG A 367 5.71 15.07 13.30
CA ARG A 367 5.53 16.26 12.45
C ARG A 367 5.14 15.91 11.03
N PHE A 368 4.50 16.86 10.34
CA PHE A 368 4.08 16.71 8.95
C PHE A 368 4.76 17.75 8.05
N THR A 369 5.58 17.27 7.12
CA THR A 369 6.24 18.10 6.12
C THR A 369 5.42 18.12 4.83
N PHE A 370 5.05 19.31 4.34
CA PHE A 370 4.31 19.45 3.09
C PHE A 370 5.16 19.03 1.88
N MET A 371 4.62 18.15 1.03
CA MET A 371 5.31 17.58 -0.13
C MET A 371 4.73 18.03 -1.48
N GLY A 372 3.57 18.70 -1.49
CA GLY A 372 2.97 19.24 -2.70
C GLY A 372 1.46 19.06 -2.77
N THR A 373 0.84 19.86 -3.64
CA THR A 373 -0.57 19.74 -4.03
C THR A 373 -0.65 19.04 -5.37
N LEU A 374 -1.36 17.91 -5.45
CA LEU A 374 -1.45 17.12 -6.68
C LEU A 374 -2.65 17.47 -7.55
N ASP A 375 -3.72 18.00 -6.95
CA ASP A 375 -4.93 18.36 -7.69
C ASP A 375 -5.24 19.86 -7.57
N THR A 376 -5.25 20.54 -8.71
CA THR A 376 -5.55 21.97 -8.83
C THR A 376 -6.88 22.24 -9.51
N ALA A 377 -7.74 21.22 -9.66
CA ALA A 377 -9.09 21.40 -10.17
C ALA A 377 -9.88 22.42 -9.34
N SER A 378 -10.86 23.08 -9.96
CA SER A 378 -11.71 24.08 -9.30
C SER A 378 -12.74 23.48 -8.33
N ALA A 379 -12.80 22.15 -8.22
CA ALA A 379 -13.75 21.47 -7.36
C ALA A 379 -13.51 21.79 -5.88
N PRO A 380 -14.59 21.88 -5.07
CA PRO A 380 -14.48 22.26 -3.66
C PRO A 380 -13.79 21.19 -2.81
N LEU A 381 -13.89 19.92 -3.20
CA LEU A 381 -13.24 18.80 -2.52
C LEU A 381 -12.28 18.11 -3.48
N ARG A 382 -11.01 18.03 -3.09
CA ARG A 382 -9.97 17.32 -3.82
C ARG A 382 -9.23 16.39 -2.89
N ARG A 383 -8.85 15.21 -3.41
CA ARG A 383 -8.20 14.14 -2.65
C ARG A 383 -6.94 13.66 -3.33
N VAL A 384 -6.00 13.22 -2.51
CA VAL A 384 -5.05 12.17 -2.87
C VAL A 384 -5.57 10.87 -2.24
N TRP A 385 -6.06 9.96 -3.08
CA TRP A 385 -6.87 8.81 -2.66
C TRP A 385 -6.06 7.52 -2.53
N ALA A 386 -5.24 7.22 -3.53
CA ALA A 386 -4.48 5.98 -3.64
C ALA A 386 -2.98 6.27 -3.69
N MET A 387 -2.18 5.34 -3.16
CA MET A 387 -0.72 5.37 -3.22
C MET A 387 -0.12 3.98 -3.43
N ALA A 388 0.99 3.90 -4.14
CA ALA A 388 1.78 2.67 -4.31
C ALA A 388 3.26 3.00 -4.57
N VAL A 389 4.17 2.09 -4.25
CA VAL A 389 5.59 2.21 -4.61
C VAL A 389 5.88 1.37 -5.84
N TYR A 390 6.37 1.98 -6.93
CA TYR A 390 6.66 1.30 -8.19
C TYR A 390 7.98 1.82 -8.76
N GLN A 391 8.86 0.93 -9.21
CA GLN A 391 10.17 1.26 -9.77
C GLN A 391 10.96 2.26 -8.92
N GLY A 392 10.97 2.05 -7.61
CA GLY A 392 11.68 2.91 -6.64
C GLY A 392 11.06 4.29 -6.40
N LYS A 393 9.84 4.55 -6.87
CA LYS A 393 9.14 5.85 -6.73
C LYS A 393 7.80 5.68 -6.03
N LEU A 394 7.37 6.72 -5.30
CA LEU A 394 6.02 6.82 -4.77
C LEU A 394 5.08 7.33 -5.86
N PHE A 395 4.02 6.60 -6.15
CA PHE A 395 2.91 7.00 -7.01
C PHE A 395 1.70 7.38 -6.16
N ALA A 396 0.95 8.38 -6.61
CA ALA A 396 -0.25 8.88 -5.95
C ALA A 396 -1.34 9.22 -6.96
N GLY A 397 -2.59 8.85 -6.66
CA GLY A 397 -3.76 9.05 -7.50
C GLY A 397 -4.73 10.09 -6.93
N THR A 398 -5.35 10.91 -7.78
CA THR A 398 -6.16 12.06 -7.37
C THR A 398 -7.66 11.92 -7.66
N LEU A 399 -8.44 12.80 -7.02
CA LEU A 399 -9.83 13.15 -7.33
C LEU A 399 -9.99 14.68 -7.18
N PRO A 400 -10.71 15.39 -8.07
CA PRO A 400 -11.45 14.89 -9.23
C PRO A 400 -10.70 14.95 -10.56
N SER A 401 -9.41 15.32 -10.57
CA SER A 401 -8.65 15.35 -11.83
C SER A 401 -8.38 13.97 -12.41
N GLY A 402 -8.48 12.91 -11.60
CA GLY A 402 -8.23 11.51 -11.99
C GLY A 402 -6.83 11.29 -12.56
N ARG A 403 -5.85 12.01 -12.03
CA ARG A 403 -4.46 11.97 -12.48
C ARG A 403 -3.61 11.13 -11.55
N VAL A 404 -2.57 10.55 -12.12
CA VAL A 404 -1.53 9.84 -11.38
C VAL A 404 -0.26 10.68 -11.41
N TYR A 405 0.40 10.80 -10.27
CA TYR A 405 1.69 11.48 -10.14
C TYR A 405 2.71 10.55 -9.51
N SER A 406 3.99 10.76 -9.80
CA SER A 406 5.09 10.05 -9.14
C SER A 406 6.15 10.99 -8.58
N MET A 407 6.83 10.54 -7.53
CA MET A 407 7.86 11.27 -6.82
C MET A 407 9.00 10.32 -6.42
N GLU A 408 10.24 10.79 -6.54
CA GLU A 408 11.43 10.04 -6.11
C GLU A 408 12.12 10.77 -4.96
N ALA A 409 12.04 10.25 -3.73
CA ALA A 409 12.73 10.80 -2.55
C ALA A 409 13.81 9.82 -2.09
N GLY A 410 15.08 10.22 -2.16
CA GLY A 410 16.20 9.31 -1.98
C GLY A 410 16.39 8.41 -3.20
N LYS A 411 16.93 7.19 -3.03
CA LYS A 411 17.07 6.20 -4.10
C LYS A 411 16.63 4.83 -3.62
N MET A 412 15.87 4.13 -4.45
CA MET A 412 15.39 2.79 -4.14
C MET A 412 15.47 1.89 -5.38
N ALA A 413 15.80 0.62 -5.15
CA ALA A 413 15.46 -0.48 -6.04
C ALA A 413 14.30 -1.26 -5.41
N THR A 414 13.25 -1.53 -6.18
CA THR A 414 12.08 -2.30 -5.73
C THR A 414 11.85 -3.45 -6.70
N TRP A 415 11.74 -4.66 -6.16
CA TRP A 415 11.23 -5.78 -6.93
C TRP A 415 9.70 -5.75 -6.88
N ASP A 416 9.12 -5.25 -7.96
CA ASP A 416 7.70 -4.92 -8.11
C ASP A 416 6.81 -6.17 -8.34
N SER A 417 7.19 -7.29 -7.73
CA SER A 417 6.50 -8.58 -7.71
C SER A 417 6.50 -9.16 -6.29
N ALA A 418 5.58 -10.07 -5.99
CA ALA A 418 5.52 -10.69 -4.67
C ALA A 418 6.75 -11.58 -4.41
N PHE A 419 7.45 -11.32 -3.31
CA PHE A 419 8.61 -12.11 -2.90
C PHE A 419 8.18 -13.55 -2.54
N PRO A 420 8.84 -14.57 -3.09
CA PRO A 420 8.43 -15.97 -2.93
C PRO A 420 8.58 -16.47 -1.48
N THR A 421 7.90 -17.57 -1.17
CA THR A 421 7.95 -18.24 0.12
C THR A 421 9.04 -19.32 0.13
N GLY A 422 9.56 -19.66 1.30
CA GLY A 422 10.69 -20.58 1.43
C GLY A 422 12.03 -19.85 1.49
N TRP A 423 13.12 -20.60 1.37
CA TRP A 423 14.48 -20.08 1.38
C TRP A 423 14.86 -19.49 0.02
N HIS A 424 15.30 -18.24 0.03
CA HIS A 424 15.87 -17.56 -1.13
C HIS A 424 17.12 -16.79 -0.72
N HIS A 425 18.13 -16.79 -1.58
CA HIS A 425 19.30 -15.95 -1.38
C HIS A 425 19.01 -14.54 -1.88
N VAL A 426 19.19 -13.53 -1.03
CA VAL A 426 18.96 -12.12 -1.37
C VAL A 426 20.28 -11.36 -1.30
N ALA A 427 20.56 -10.55 -2.31
CA ALA A 427 21.66 -9.59 -2.26
C ALA A 427 21.23 -8.18 -2.70
N ALA A 428 21.74 -7.17 -1.99
CA ALA A 428 21.51 -5.76 -2.24
C ALA A 428 22.86 -5.05 -2.40
N LEU A 429 23.05 -4.39 -3.54
CA LEU A 429 24.33 -3.78 -3.91
C LEU A 429 24.15 -2.30 -4.18
N ARG A 430 25.09 -1.50 -3.69
CA ARG A 430 25.36 -0.16 -4.24
C ARG A 430 26.63 -0.26 -5.08
N HIS A 431 26.50 0.00 -6.38
CA HIS A 431 27.63 -0.07 -7.29
C HIS A 431 27.48 0.95 -8.42
N GLU A 432 28.53 1.76 -8.64
CA GLU A 432 28.59 2.73 -9.75
C GLU A 432 27.38 3.67 -9.84
N GLY A 433 26.92 4.17 -8.69
CA GLY A 433 25.81 5.12 -8.65
C GLY A 433 24.44 4.52 -8.98
N MET A 434 24.26 3.22 -8.74
CA MET A 434 22.97 2.53 -8.81
C MET A 434 22.83 1.57 -7.63
N LEU A 435 21.59 1.33 -7.21
CA LEU A 435 21.22 0.23 -6.33
C LEU A 435 20.74 -0.95 -7.16
N ARG A 436 21.11 -2.17 -6.77
CA ARG A 436 20.68 -3.41 -7.44
C ARG A 436 20.19 -4.41 -6.40
N LEU A 437 19.15 -5.15 -6.76
CA LEU A 437 18.62 -6.28 -6.00
C LEU A 437 18.79 -7.56 -6.79
N TYR A 438 19.21 -8.62 -6.11
CA TYR A 438 19.35 -9.95 -6.65
C TYR A 438 18.59 -10.94 -5.77
N VAL A 439 17.94 -11.91 -6.41
CA VAL A 439 17.30 -13.06 -5.77
C VAL A 439 17.76 -14.31 -6.48
N ASP A 440 18.31 -15.25 -5.73
CA ASP A 440 18.88 -16.51 -6.23
C ASP A 440 19.87 -16.27 -7.39
N GLY A 441 20.71 -15.24 -7.24
CA GLY A 441 21.75 -14.87 -8.21
C GLY A 441 21.24 -14.08 -9.42
N ALA A 442 19.93 -14.00 -9.65
CA ALA A 442 19.35 -13.21 -10.73
C ALA A 442 19.09 -11.77 -10.29
N GLN A 443 19.51 -10.79 -11.09
CA GLN A 443 19.15 -9.39 -10.84
C GLN A 443 17.65 -9.18 -11.08
N VAL A 444 16.91 -8.76 -10.06
CA VAL A 444 15.45 -8.58 -10.11
C VAL A 444 15.02 -7.11 -10.15
N ALA A 445 15.88 -6.18 -9.70
CA ALA A 445 15.58 -4.75 -9.76
C ALA A 445 16.85 -3.87 -9.78
N VAL A 446 16.69 -2.65 -10.28
CA VAL A 446 17.72 -1.62 -10.31
C VAL A 446 17.08 -0.24 -10.05
N SER A 447 17.77 0.63 -9.32
CA SER A 447 17.32 2.02 -9.11
C SER A 447 17.61 2.90 -10.33
N THR A 448 17.06 4.11 -10.35
CA THR A 448 17.61 5.16 -11.23
C THR A 448 19.07 5.47 -10.87
N ALA A 449 19.82 5.99 -11.85
CA ALA A 449 21.20 6.42 -11.63
C ALA A 449 21.29 7.63 -10.68
N PHE A 450 22.39 7.72 -9.95
CA PHE A 450 22.69 8.83 -9.05
C PHE A 450 24.20 9.05 -8.91
N ASN A 451 24.57 10.26 -8.48
CA ASN A 451 25.95 10.55 -8.11
C ASN A 451 26.20 10.05 -6.69
N SER A 452 27.10 9.08 -6.52
CA SER A 452 27.43 8.52 -5.20
C SER A 452 27.85 9.58 -4.16
N ARG A 453 28.43 10.70 -4.57
CA ARG A 453 28.83 11.78 -3.66
C ARG A 453 27.66 12.50 -3.00
N ASP A 454 26.50 12.48 -3.64
CA ASP A 454 25.26 13.08 -3.12
C ASP A 454 24.59 12.23 -2.03
N TYR A 455 25.03 10.97 -1.87
CA TYR A 455 24.45 10.00 -0.97
C TYR A 455 25.52 9.44 -0.04
N ASP A 456 25.92 10.23 0.94
CA ASP A 456 26.71 9.75 2.07
C ASP A 456 25.78 9.04 3.06
N LEU A 457 26.04 7.77 3.35
CA LEU A 457 25.19 6.96 4.23
C LEU A 457 25.69 6.91 5.68
N SER A 458 26.71 7.71 6.02
CA SER A 458 27.29 7.70 7.36
C SER A 458 26.34 8.33 8.39
N ASN A 459 25.89 7.53 9.36
CA ASN A 459 25.11 7.94 10.53
C ASN A 459 25.58 7.18 11.77
N ASN A 460 25.17 7.61 12.97
CA ASN A 460 25.56 7.02 14.26
C ASN A 460 24.52 6.07 14.86
N GLN A 461 23.47 5.74 14.11
CA GLN A 461 22.45 4.79 14.56
C GLN A 461 23.05 3.38 14.64
N PRO A 462 22.60 2.50 15.55
CA PRO A 462 23.02 1.10 15.51
C PRO A 462 22.55 0.41 14.22
N LEU A 463 23.25 -0.66 13.83
CA LEU A 463 22.78 -1.56 12.77
C LEU A 463 21.79 -2.55 13.38
N LYS A 464 20.59 -2.61 12.81
CA LYS A 464 19.53 -3.53 13.21
C LYS A 464 19.40 -4.63 12.17
N ILE A 465 19.30 -5.88 12.61
CA ILE A 465 19.02 -7.05 11.77
C ILE A 465 17.70 -7.65 12.25
N GLY A 466 16.73 -7.78 11.34
CA GLY A 466 15.39 -8.22 11.68
C GLY A 466 14.45 -7.13 12.20
N PHE A 467 14.84 -5.85 12.08
CA PHE A 467 14.00 -4.68 12.39
C PHE A 467 14.55 -3.44 11.68
N GLY A 468 13.69 -2.48 11.36
CA GLY A 468 14.07 -1.29 10.62
C GLY A 468 12.93 -0.28 10.47
N VAL A 469 12.97 0.43 9.35
CA VAL A 469 12.06 1.56 9.06
C VAL A 469 10.63 1.12 8.79
N ASN A 470 10.41 -0.15 8.46
CA ASN A 470 9.12 -0.73 8.15
C ASN A 470 8.54 -1.45 9.39
N ASP A 471 9.04 -2.64 9.69
CA ASP A 471 8.51 -3.50 10.76
C ASP A 471 9.54 -4.58 11.16
N TYR A 472 9.25 -5.30 12.24
CA TYR A 472 9.99 -6.47 12.67
C TYR A 472 9.92 -7.59 11.62
N PHE A 473 11.03 -8.29 11.44
CA PHE A 473 11.11 -9.38 10.50
C PHE A 473 10.33 -10.61 10.98
N ASP A 474 9.46 -11.17 10.13
CA ASP A 474 8.76 -12.42 10.39
C ASP A 474 9.30 -13.54 9.49
N GLY A 475 10.21 -14.34 10.04
CA GLY A 475 10.86 -15.40 9.29
C GLY A 475 12.20 -15.87 9.87
N LEU A 476 13.01 -16.50 9.01
CA LEU A 476 14.36 -16.93 9.34
C LEU A 476 15.37 -16.21 8.45
N LEU A 477 16.47 -15.77 9.06
CA LEU A 477 17.64 -15.28 8.33
C LEU A 477 18.81 -16.23 8.63
N SER A 478 19.64 -16.44 7.62
CA SER A 478 20.89 -17.19 7.76
C SER A 478 21.98 -16.51 6.94
N ASP A 479 23.23 -16.64 7.40
CA ASP A 479 24.43 -16.22 6.65
C ASP A 479 24.37 -14.77 6.14
N LEU A 480 23.95 -13.84 7.01
CA LEU A 480 23.98 -12.41 6.68
C LEU A 480 25.44 -11.94 6.59
N ARG A 481 25.80 -11.35 5.45
CA ARG A 481 27.15 -10.86 5.15
C ARG A 481 27.11 -9.44 4.63
N ILE A 482 28.10 -8.64 5.04
CA ILE A 482 28.31 -7.27 4.58
C ILE A 482 29.70 -7.20 3.94
N TYR A 483 29.76 -6.66 2.73
CA TYR A 483 30.99 -6.51 1.96
C TYR A 483 31.26 -5.03 1.68
N HIS A 484 32.51 -4.60 1.88
CA HIS A 484 32.97 -3.23 1.57
C HIS A 484 33.29 -3.00 0.09
N ARG A 485 32.69 -3.80 -0.77
CA ARG A 485 32.83 -3.75 -2.22
C ARG A 485 31.56 -4.32 -2.87
N PRO A 486 31.30 -3.99 -4.13
CA PRO A 486 30.32 -4.72 -4.92
C PRO A 486 30.79 -6.18 -5.09
N LEU A 487 29.86 -7.12 -5.01
CA LEU A 487 30.07 -8.51 -5.41
C LEU A 487 29.93 -8.61 -6.93
N GLU A 488 30.73 -9.47 -7.56
CA GLU A 488 30.59 -9.81 -8.97
C GLU A 488 29.46 -10.85 -9.18
N ASP A 489 28.92 -10.93 -10.41
CA ASP A 489 27.82 -11.85 -10.73
C ASP A 489 28.19 -13.33 -10.47
N SER A 490 29.46 -13.71 -10.66
CA SER A 490 29.99 -15.03 -10.33
C SER A 490 29.90 -15.30 -8.83
N GLU A 491 30.32 -14.35 -7.99
CA GLU A 491 30.26 -14.47 -6.54
C GLU A 491 28.81 -14.52 -6.04
N LEU A 492 27.92 -13.73 -6.65
CA LEU A 492 26.49 -13.77 -6.35
C LEU A 492 25.88 -15.13 -6.66
N THR A 493 26.30 -15.76 -7.76
CA THR A 493 25.88 -17.12 -8.13
C THR A 493 26.44 -18.15 -7.14
N ASP A 494 27.72 -18.05 -6.78
CA ASP A 494 28.37 -18.96 -5.84
C ASP A 494 27.71 -18.96 -4.45
N LEU A 495 27.20 -17.81 -4.01
CA LEU A 495 26.48 -17.68 -2.74
C LEU A 495 25.12 -18.41 -2.72
N THR A 496 24.58 -18.79 -3.89
CA THR A 496 23.30 -19.52 -4.00
C THR A 496 23.44 -21.03 -3.88
N MET A 497 24.66 -21.59 -4.03
CA MET A 497 24.91 -23.03 -4.13
C MET A 497 24.99 -23.78 -2.78
N ARG A 498 24.21 -23.36 -1.77
CA ARG A 498 24.24 -23.98 -0.43
C ARG A 498 23.25 -25.12 -0.23
#